data_AF-A0A177H5X4-F1
#
_entry.id   AF-A0A177H5X4-F1
#
_cell.length_a   1.000
_cell.length_b   1.000
_cell.length_c   1.000
_cell.angle_alpha   90.00
_cell.angle_beta   90.00
_cell.angle_gamma   90.00
#
_symmetry.space_group_name_H-M   'P 1'
#
loop_
_entity.id
_entity.type
_entity.pdbx_description
1 polymer ?
#
loop_
_entity_poly.entity_id
_entity_poly.type
_entity_poly.pdbx_seq_one_letter_code
_entity_poly.pdbx_strand_id
1 'polypeptide(L)' 'MPLIGAIILFVIFTLNVALGSFYNASFIGDVGEMLMLSGVAILFVITILTKEAEAKK' A
#
# COMPACT_ATOMS: atom_id res chain seq x y z
N MET A 1 -12.10 -6.69 4.72
CA MET A 1 -11.91 -6.03 3.41
C MET A 1 -10.43 -5.72 3.20
N PRO A 2 -9.68 -6.57 2.45
CA PRO A 2 -8.24 -6.37 2.19
C PRO A 2 -7.90 -4.98 1.62
N LEU A 3 -8.86 -4.33 0.94
CA LEU A 3 -8.75 -2.96 0.45
C LEU A 3 -8.44 -1.92 1.53
N ILE A 4 -9.02 -2.04 2.72
CA ILE A 4 -8.77 -1.09 3.81
C ILE A 4 -7.30 -1.18 4.24
N GLY A 5 -6.75 -2.40 4.30
CA GLY A 5 -5.33 -2.61 4.58
C GLY A 5 -4.44 -2.00 3.48
N ALA A 6 -4.80 -2.18 2.21
CA ALA A 6 -4.08 -1.58 1.09
C ALA A 6 -4.06 -0.04 1.17
N ILE A 7 -5.20 0.58 1.51
CA ILE A 7 -5.31 2.03 1.68
C ILE A 7 -4.44 2.52 2.84
N ILE A 8 -4.48 1.85 3.99
CA ILE A 8 -3.67 2.22 5.16
C ILE A 8 -2.18 2.18 4.82
N LEU A 9 -1.70 1.08 4.23
CA LEU A 9 -0.30 0.95 3.84
C LEU A 9 0.10 2.00 2.79
N PHE A 10 -0.77 2.30 1.83
CA PHE A 10 -0.51 3.31 0.82
C PHE A 10 -0.43 4.72 1.41
N VAL A 11 -1.26 5.05 2.40
CA VAL A 11 -1.20 6.32 3.13
C VAL A 11 0.11 6.41 3.91
N ILE A 12 0.53 5.35 4.61
CA ILE A 12 1.80 5.33 5.34
C ILE A 12 2.98 5.56 4.38
N PHE A 13 3.01 4.85 3.25
CA PHE A 13 4.01 5.06 2.20
C PHE A 13 4.04 6.51 1.71
N THR A 14 2.87 7.06 1.38
CA THR A 14 2.76 8.44 0.87
C THR A 14 3.25 9.47 1.89
N LEU A 15 2.92 9.28 3.17
CA LEU A 15 3.40 10.15 4.24
C LEU A 15 4.91 10.04 4.43
N ASN A 16 5.49 8.83 4.35
CA ASN A 16 6.94 8.66 4.44
C ASN A 16 7.68 9.37 3.31
N VAL A 17 7.23 9.21 2.07
CA VAL A 17 7.79 9.89 0.88
C VAL A 17 7.63 11.41 0.99
N ALA A 18 6.47 11.89 1.44
CA ALA A 18 6.25 13.32 1.63
C ALA A 18 7.19 13.89 2.71
N LEU A 19 7.32 13.23 3.85
CA LEU A 19 8.23 13.66 4.93
C LEU A 19 9.70 13.61 4.50
N GLY A 20 10.10 12.58 3.76
CA GLY A 20 11.43 12.48 3.17
C GLY A 20 11.73 13.60 2.19
N SER A 21 10.80 13.88 1.26
CA SER A 21 11.01 14.88 0.19
C SER A 21 10.93 16.33 0.67
N PHE A 22 10.03 16.66 1.60
CA PHE A 22 9.86 18.05 2.08
C PHE A 22 10.75 18.39 3.27
N TYR A 23 10.97 17.45 4.19
CA TYR A 23 11.60 17.71 5.49
C TYR A 23 12.88 16.91 5.72
N ASN A 24 13.31 16.09 4.75
CA ASN A 24 14.44 15.17 4.90
C ASN A 24 14.32 14.27 6.14
N ALA A 25 13.07 13.92 6.49
CA ALA A 25 12.68 13.27 7.74
C ALA A 25 11.96 11.93 7.49
N SER A 26 12.36 11.20 6.45
CA SER A 26 11.86 9.85 6.18
C SER A 26 12.24 8.90 7.33
N PHE A 27 11.31 8.03 7.71
CA PHE A 27 11.51 7.02 8.75
C PHE A 27 11.57 5.59 8.19
N ILE A 28 11.26 5.40 6.90
CA ILE A 28 11.41 4.15 6.15
C ILE A 28 12.37 4.41 4.98
N GLY A 29 13.45 3.64 4.87
CA GLY A 29 14.38 3.74 3.73
C GLY A 29 13.83 3.10 2.45
N ASP A 30 14.48 3.36 1.31
CA ASP A 30 14.04 2.98 -0.05
C ASP A 30 13.60 1.52 -0.18
N VAL A 31 14.35 0.58 0.40
CA VAL A 31 14.00 -0.86 0.37
C VAL A 31 12.70 -1.13 1.13
N GLY A 32 12.50 -0.47 2.28
CA GLY A 32 11.27 -0.60 3.05
C GLY A 32 10.07 0.00 2.34
N GLU A 33 10.24 1.14 1.67
CA GLU A 33 9.22 1.77 0.84
C GLU A 33 8.80 0.86 -0.32
N MET A 34 9.77 0.25 -1.01
CA MET A 34 9.52 -0.72 -2.08
C MET A 34 8.73 -1.94 -1.58
N LEU A 35 9.12 -2.51 -0.42
CA LEU A 35 8.40 -3.64 0.18
C LEU A 35 6.98 -3.26 0.61
N MET A 36 6.79 -2.04 1.11
CA MET A 36 5.47 -1.52 1.49
C MET A 36 4.54 -1.41 0.27
N LEU A 37 5.03 -0.84 -0.84
CA LEU A 37 4.27 -0.78 -2.10
C LEU A 37 3.95 -2.17 -2.66
N SER A 38 4.87 -3.13 -2.53
CA SER A 38 4.60 -4.53 -2.89
C SER A 38 3.44 -5.12 -2.06
N GLY A 39 3.43 -4.87 -0.75
CA GLY A 39 2.32 -5.25 0.13
C GLY A 39 0.98 -4.62 -0.27
N VAL A 40 0.98 -3.33 -0.63
CA VAL A 40 -0.21 -2.63 -1.16
C VAL A 40 -0.72 -3.32 -2.42
N ALA A 41 0.17 -3.63 -3.37
CA ALA A 41 -0.19 -4.29 -4.62
C ALA A 41 -0.81 -5.68 -4.39
N ILE A 42 -0.22 -6.48 -3.50
CA ILE A 42 -0.75 -7.82 -3.15
C ILE A 42 -2.16 -7.71 -2.56
N LEU A 43 -2.38 -6.81 -1.59
CA LEU A 43 -3.70 -6.63 -0.98
C LEU A 43 -4.75 -6.12 -1.97
N PHE A 44 -4.33 -5.26 -2.90
CA PHE A 44 -5.18 -4.80 -3.98
C PHE A 44 -5.58 -5.95 -4.91
N VAL A 45 -4.64 -6.79 -5.35
CA VAL A 45 -4.91 -7.97 -6.17
C VAL A 45 -5.86 -8.94 -5.46
N ILE A 46 -5.62 -9.24 -4.19
CA ILE A 46 -6.52 -10.09 -3.38
C ILE A 46 -7.94 -9.52 -3.37
N THR A 47 -8.07 -8.20 -3.20
CA THR A 47 -9.38 -7.53 -3.21
C THR A 47 -10.09 -7.71 -4.54
N ILE A 48 -9.39 -7.49 -5.66
CA ILE A 48 -9.97 -7.61 -7.01
C ILE A 48 -10.41 -9.04 -7.28
N LEU A 49 -9.55 -10.03 -7.02
CA LEU A 49 -9.88 -11.45 -7.21
C LEU A 49 -11.10 -11.88 -6.36
N THR A 50 -11.19 -11.37 -5.13
CA THR A 50 -12.35 -11.63 -4.26
C THR A 50 -13.63 -11.04 -4.85
N LYS A 51 -13.59 -9.80 -5.33
CA LYS A 51 -14.74 -9.14 -5.97
C LYS A 51 -15.16 -9.82 -7.27
N GLU A 52 -14.21 -10.26 -8.08
CA GLU A 52 -14.50 -11.00 -9.31
C GLU A 52 -15.15 -12.36 -9.02
N ALA A 53 -14.68 -13.08 -7.99
CA ALA A 53 -15.28 -14.34 -7.56
C ALA A 53 -16.71 -14.16 -7.04
N GLU A 54 -16.96 -13.10 -6.28
CA GLU A 54 -18.31 -12.75 -5.80
C GLU A 54 -19.25 -12.38 -6.96
N ALA A 55 -18.77 -11.64 -7.96
CA ALA A 55 -19.56 -11.23 -9.13
C ALA A 55 -19.87 -12.38 -10.12
N LYS A 56 -19.09 -13.46 -10.09
CA LYS A 56 -19.33 -14.68 -10.89
C LYS A 56 -20.33 -15.65 -10.25
N LYS A 57 -20.71 -15.44 -8.99
CA LYS A 57 -21.65 -16.27 -8.25
C LYS A 57 -23.09 -15.83 -8.49
#